data_AF-A0A9P6EH02-F1
#
_entry.id   AF-A0A9P6EH02-F1
#
_cell.length_a   1.000
_cell.length_b   1.000
_cell.length_c   1.000
_cell.angle_alpha   90.00
_cell.angle_beta   90.00
_cell.angle_gamma   90.00
#
_symmetry.space_group_name_H-M   'P 1'
#
loop_
_entity.id
_entity.type
_entity.pdbx_description
1 polymer ?
#
loop_
_entity_poly.entity_id
_entity_poly.type
_entity_poly.pdbx_seq_one_letter_code
_entity_poly.pdbx_strand_id
1 'polypeptide(L)'
;DERPGFPSYAQYKQVEAGYIQSLTPRRQGKALITQAMFDRIWDVLHSPESPGETAQFRFWARKMFTTSKTYRSSLGGVDMNEPLQEVLLHDNLLVAVQEQLYDLLCFCHGSTGHGGRDKTCALIRKHYTWVPKDLVSSFIKACPTCIMKKCGTIDSA
;
A
#
# COMPACT_ATOMS: atom_id res chain seq x y z
N ASP A 1 8.07 -10.16 -11.75
CA ASP A 1 8.72 -9.15 -12.60
C ASP A 1 9.77 -8.36 -11.83
N GLU A 2 10.99 -8.33 -12.34
CA GLU A 2 12.06 -7.48 -11.80
C GLU A 2 12.02 -6.12 -12.51
N ARG A 3 11.93 -5.03 -11.75
CA ARG A 3 11.96 -3.66 -12.29
C ARG A 3 13.38 -3.10 -12.14
N PRO A 4 14.12 -2.83 -13.24
CA PRO A 4 15.47 -2.26 -13.16
C PRO A 4 15.49 -0.97 -12.34
N GLY A 5 16.47 -0.82 -11.46
CA GLY A 5 16.61 0.37 -10.59
C GLY A 5 15.77 0.35 -9.30
N PHE A 6 15.00 -0.71 -9.05
CA PHE A 6 14.24 -0.92 -7.82
C PHE A 6 14.70 -2.20 -7.10
N PRO A 7 14.35 -2.41 -5.81
CA PRO A 7 14.50 -3.72 -5.19
C PRO A 7 13.76 -4.77 -6.01
N SER A 8 14.31 -5.98 -6.14
CA SER A 8 13.56 -7.12 -6.67
C SER A 8 12.34 -7.40 -5.78
N TYR A 9 11.34 -8.09 -6.33
CA TYR A 9 10.19 -8.52 -5.55
C TYR A 9 10.60 -9.36 -4.33
N ALA A 10 11.58 -10.26 -4.49
CA ALA A 10 12.09 -11.09 -3.39
C ALA A 10 12.72 -10.25 -2.27
N GLN A 11 13.54 -9.25 -2.61
CA GLN A 11 14.09 -8.30 -1.63
C GLN A 11 12.99 -7.48 -0.95
N TYR A 12 11.98 -7.05 -1.70
CA TYR A 12 10.82 -6.38 -1.11
C TYR A 12 10.09 -7.28 -0.11
N LYS A 13 9.87 -8.57 -0.41
CA LYS A 13 9.22 -9.49 0.53
C LYS A 13 10.02 -9.67 1.82
N GLN A 14 11.36 -9.63 1.76
CA GLN A 14 12.20 -9.61 2.96
C GLN A 14 12.01 -8.31 3.76
N VAL A 15 11.95 -7.16 3.09
CA VAL A 15 11.67 -5.86 3.71
C VAL A 15 10.29 -5.84 4.38
N GLU A 16 9.26 -6.34 3.70
CA GLU A 16 7.89 -6.43 4.21
C GLU A 16 7.82 -7.35 5.42
N ALA A 17 8.44 -8.54 5.35
CA ALA A 17 8.50 -9.48 6.47
C ALA A 17 9.22 -8.86 7.67
N GLY A 18 10.36 -8.19 7.46
CA GLY A 18 11.09 -7.49 8.50
C GLY A 18 10.26 -6.38 9.15
N TYR A 19 9.48 -5.64 8.36
CA TYR A 19 8.54 -4.65 8.89
C TYR A 19 7.49 -5.31 9.80
N ILE A 20 6.81 -6.37 9.35
CA ILE A 20 5.79 -7.06 10.16
C ILE A 20 6.40 -7.62 11.45
N GLN A 21 7.57 -8.25 11.38
CA GLN A 21 8.26 -8.83 12.54
C GLN A 21 8.71 -7.77 13.56
N SER A 22 8.95 -6.53 13.12
CA SER A 22 9.28 -5.42 14.02
C SER A 22 8.08 -4.93 14.86
N LEU A 23 6.85 -5.31 14.49
CA LEU A 23 5.63 -4.94 15.20
C LEU A 23 5.33 -5.92 16.33
N THR A 24 4.66 -5.43 17.38
CA THR A 24 4.11 -6.31 18.43
C THR A 24 3.07 -7.28 17.86
N PRO A 25 2.91 -8.50 18.40
CA PRO A 25 1.96 -9.50 17.87
C PRO A 25 0.54 -8.96 17.70
N ARG A 26 0.09 -8.09 18.62
CA ARG A 26 -1.21 -7.42 18.56
C ARG A 26 -1.39 -6.52 17.33
N ARG A 27 -0.30 -5.94 16.81
CA ARG A 27 -0.33 -5.01 15.66
C ARG A 27 -0.12 -5.72 14.33
N GLN A 28 0.51 -6.89 14.31
CA GLN A 28 0.84 -7.63 13.09
C GLN A 28 -0.39 -7.97 12.24
N GLY A 29 -1.45 -8.50 12.89
CA GLY A 29 -2.60 -9.05 12.18
C GLY A 29 -3.42 -8.06 11.35
N LYS A 30 -3.28 -6.75 11.56
CA LYS A 30 -3.99 -5.69 10.81
C LYS A 30 -3.04 -4.62 10.26
N ALA A 31 -1.73 -4.88 10.30
CA ALA A 31 -0.71 -3.92 9.88
C ALA A 31 -0.79 -3.60 8.38
N LEU A 32 -1.08 -4.64 7.58
CA LEU A 32 -1.33 -4.58 6.15
C LEU A 32 -2.66 -5.29 5.88
N ILE A 33 -3.37 -4.86 4.84
CA ILE A 33 -4.61 -5.53 4.40
C ILE A 33 -4.22 -6.54 3.34
N THR A 34 -4.24 -7.83 3.67
CA THR A 34 -4.12 -8.91 2.67
C THR A 34 -5.36 -8.94 1.78
N GLN A 35 -5.27 -9.57 0.61
CA GLN A 35 -6.44 -9.84 -0.22
C GLN A 35 -7.54 -10.57 0.57
N ALA A 36 -7.18 -11.59 1.35
CA ALA A 36 -8.15 -12.30 2.19
C ALA A 36 -8.82 -11.40 3.25
N MET A 37 -8.11 -10.41 3.80
CA MET A 37 -8.70 -9.43 4.71
C MET A 37 -9.60 -8.44 3.97
N PHE A 38 -9.20 -8.01 2.78
CA PHE A 38 -10.00 -7.17 1.90
C PHE A 38 -11.34 -7.84 1.61
N ASP A 39 -11.35 -9.11 1.18
CA ASP A 39 -12.56 -9.85 0.82
C ASP A 39 -13.52 -9.94 2.02
N ARG A 40 -13.00 -10.21 3.23
CA ARG A 40 -13.81 -10.25 4.46
C ARG A 40 -14.38 -8.88 4.82
N ILE A 41 -13.61 -7.80 4.65
CA ILE A 41 -14.12 -6.43 4.85
C ILE A 41 -15.22 -6.15 3.83
N TRP A 42 -14.97 -6.50 2.57
CA TRP A 42 -15.91 -6.35 1.47
C TRP A 42 -17.25 -7.03 1.76
N ASP A 43 -17.21 -8.30 2.16
CA ASP A 43 -18.40 -9.07 2.52
C ASP A 43 -19.18 -8.43 3.67
N VAL A 44 -18.50 -7.93 4.70
CA VAL A 44 -19.14 -7.26 5.84
C VAL A 44 -19.84 -5.96 5.42
N LEU A 45 -19.27 -5.21 4.48
CA LEU A 45 -19.87 -3.96 4.00
C LEU A 45 -21.09 -4.21 3.10
N HIS A 46 -21.12 -5.31 2.36
CA HIS A 46 -22.25 -5.69 1.51
C HIS A 46 -23.33 -6.49 2.24
N SER A 47 -22.95 -7.26 3.25
CA SER A 47 -23.83 -8.14 4.03
C SER A 47 -23.58 -7.93 5.54
N PRO A 48 -24.30 -6.99 6.20
CA PRO A 48 -24.03 -6.60 7.58
C PRO A 48 -24.23 -7.72 8.62
N GLU A 49 -25.00 -8.75 8.26
CA GLU A 49 -25.28 -9.96 9.06
C GLU A 49 -24.46 -11.19 8.60
N SER A 50 -23.31 -11.00 7.93
CA SER A 50 -22.52 -12.15 7.45
C SER A 50 -22.17 -13.10 8.63
N PRO A 51 -22.67 -14.35 8.62
CA PRO A 51 -22.59 -15.24 9.78
C PRO A 51 -21.18 -15.82 10.01
N GLY A 52 -20.20 -15.46 9.17
CA GLY A 52 -18.82 -15.94 9.26
C GLY A 52 -17.88 -15.07 10.11
N GLU A 53 -18.26 -13.82 10.43
CA GLU A 53 -17.37 -12.86 11.08
C GLU A 53 -17.75 -12.54 12.52
N THR A 54 -16.76 -12.18 13.35
CA THR A 54 -17.03 -11.79 14.75
C THR A 54 -17.68 -10.40 14.83
N ALA A 55 -18.50 -10.16 15.87
CA ALA A 55 -19.12 -8.84 16.07
C ALA A 55 -18.10 -7.69 16.16
N GLN A 56 -16.93 -7.95 16.78
CA GLN A 56 -15.83 -6.99 16.86
C GLN A 56 -15.23 -6.67 15.49
N PHE A 57 -15.03 -7.69 14.65
CA PHE A 57 -14.54 -7.49 13.29
C PHE A 57 -15.54 -6.70 12.46
N ARG A 58 -16.83 -7.06 12.52
CA ARG A 58 -17.90 -6.36 11.79
C ARG A 58 -17.99 -4.89 12.16
N PHE A 59 -17.94 -4.59 13.47
CA PHE A 59 -17.92 -3.21 13.95
C PHE A 59 -16.69 -2.45 13.45
N TRP A 60 -15.50 -3.06 13.55
CA TRP A 60 -14.26 -2.44 13.08
C TRP A 60 -14.29 -2.17 11.57
N ALA A 61 -14.70 -3.14 10.75
CA ALA A 61 -14.73 -2.99 9.30
C ALA A 61 -15.66 -1.85 8.87
N ARG A 62 -16.90 -1.81 9.38
CA ARG A 62 -17.86 -0.72 9.10
C ARG A 62 -17.41 0.65 9.59
N LYS A 63 -16.64 0.68 10.69
CA LYS A 63 -16.13 1.94 11.24
C LYS A 63 -14.97 2.49 10.42
N MET A 64 -14.11 1.62 9.89
CA MET A 64 -12.89 2.04 9.20
C MET A 64 -13.06 2.22 7.70
N PHE A 65 -13.97 1.48 7.06
CA PHE A 65 -14.04 1.38 5.61
C PHE A 65 -15.42 1.71 5.04
N THR A 66 -15.43 2.15 3.79
CA THR A 66 -16.62 2.39 2.97
C THR A 66 -16.42 1.85 1.56
N THR A 67 -17.51 1.57 0.83
CA THR A 67 -17.42 1.24 -0.60
C THR A 67 -17.91 2.41 -1.46
N SER A 68 -17.43 2.50 -2.69
CA SER A 68 -17.90 3.50 -3.66
C SER A 68 -17.94 2.94 -5.06
N LYS A 69 -19.09 3.10 -5.74
CA LYS A 69 -19.31 2.75 -7.15
C LYS A 69 -19.00 3.89 -8.12
N THR A 70 -18.60 5.05 -7.62
CA THR A 70 -18.35 6.24 -8.43
C THR A 70 -16.91 6.72 -8.33
N TYR A 71 -16.04 5.94 -7.70
CA TYR A 71 -14.63 6.31 -7.56
C TYR A 71 -13.94 6.25 -8.92
N ARG A 72 -13.39 7.39 -9.34
CA ARG A 72 -12.54 7.46 -10.53
C ARG A 72 -11.09 7.58 -10.08
N SER A 73 -10.30 6.53 -10.29
CA SER A 73 -8.86 6.60 -10.08
C SER A 73 -8.27 7.61 -11.07
N SER A 74 -7.44 8.52 -10.55
CA SER A 74 -6.67 9.48 -11.36
C SER A 74 -5.26 8.96 -11.69
N LEU A 75 -4.93 7.74 -11.24
CA LEU A 75 -3.68 7.06 -11.57
C LEU A 75 -3.88 6.19 -12.80
N GLY A 76 -3.21 6.57 -13.90
CA GLY A 76 -3.43 6.00 -15.23
C GLY A 76 -4.50 6.78 -15.98
N GLY A 77 -4.22 7.15 -17.23
CA GLY A 77 -5.17 7.90 -18.06
C GLY A 77 -6.52 7.18 -18.09
N VAL A 78 -7.57 7.87 -17.68
CA VAL A 78 -8.94 7.35 -17.67
C VAL A 78 -9.40 7.12 -19.11
N ASP A 79 -9.49 5.86 -19.51
CA ASP A 79 -10.41 5.49 -20.58
C ASP A 79 -11.83 5.66 -20.05
N MET A 80 -12.61 6.54 -20.67
CA MET A 80 -13.97 6.88 -20.25
C MET A 80 -14.97 5.72 -20.48
N ASN A 81 -14.52 4.62 -21.11
CA ASN A 81 -15.30 3.41 -21.36
C ASN A 81 -15.07 2.28 -20.33
N GLU A 82 -14.17 2.42 -19.37
CA GLU A 82 -14.00 1.38 -18.35
C GLU A 82 -15.19 1.40 -17.37
N PRO A 83 -15.84 0.25 -17.11
CA PRO A 83 -16.94 0.16 -16.17
C PRO A 83 -16.49 0.67 -14.79
N LEU A 84 -17.37 1.44 -14.15
CA LEU A 84 -17.13 1.93 -12.80
C LEU A 84 -17.04 0.72 -11.83
N GLN A 85 -15.82 0.32 -11.52
CA GLN A 85 -15.54 -0.72 -10.54
C GLN A 85 -15.85 -0.18 -9.15
N GLU A 86 -16.63 -0.94 -8.36
CA GLU A 86 -16.78 -0.62 -6.94
C GLU A 86 -15.44 -0.80 -6.23
N VAL A 87 -15.07 0.16 -5.38
CA VAL A 87 -13.78 0.14 -4.65
C VAL A 87 -13.96 0.26 -3.15
N LEU A 88 -12.96 -0.20 -2.40
CA LEU A 88 -12.88 -0.05 -0.94
C LEU A 88 -12.07 1.19 -0.57
N LEU A 89 -12.65 2.04 0.27
CA LEU A 89 -12.10 3.31 0.69
C LEU A 89 -11.90 3.37 2.20
N HIS A 90 -10.89 4.14 2.62
CA HIS A 90 -10.75 4.65 3.98
C HIS A 90 -10.28 6.11 3.89
N ASP A 91 -10.91 7.01 4.64
CA ASP A 91 -10.69 8.46 4.55
C ASP A 91 -10.75 9.00 3.10
N ASN A 92 -11.67 8.47 2.28
CA ASN A 92 -11.84 8.78 0.85
C ASN A 92 -10.66 8.41 -0.06
N LEU A 93 -9.71 7.59 0.42
CA LEU A 93 -8.58 7.08 -0.33
C LEU A 93 -8.71 5.55 -0.53
N LEU A 94 -8.13 5.03 -1.61
CA LEU A 94 -8.11 3.59 -1.90
C LEU A 94 -7.34 2.84 -0.80
N VAL A 95 -7.92 1.78 -0.27
CA VAL A 95 -7.19 0.91 0.67
C VAL A 95 -6.16 0.10 -0.11
N ALA A 96 -4.87 0.28 0.21
CA ALA A 96 -3.82 -0.51 -0.42
C ALA A 96 -3.84 -1.96 0.08
N VAL A 97 -3.85 -2.90 -0.87
CA VAL A 97 -3.77 -4.34 -0.61
C VAL A 97 -2.31 -4.77 -0.60
N GLN A 98 -1.93 -5.61 0.36
CA GLN A 98 -0.57 -6.05 0.63
C GLN A 98 0.13 -6.59 -0.61
N GLU A 99 -0.56 -7.45 -1.37
CA GLU A 99 -0.05 -8.11 -2.56
C GLU A 99 0.30 -7.11 -3.69
N GLN A 100 -0.32 -5.92 -3.69
CA GLN A 100 -0.11 -4.86 -4.68
C GLN A 100 0.91 -3.80 -4.20
N LEU A 101 1.35 -3.86 -2.95
CA LEU A 101 2.22 -2.83 -2.36
C LEU A 101 3.55 -2.69 -3.11
N TYR A 102 4.12 -3.78 -3.62
CA TYR A 102 5.37 -3.71 -4.37
C TYR A 102 5.25 -2.78 -5.59
N ASP A 103 4.23 -2.99 -6.41
CA ASP A 103 4.01 -2.23 -7.64
C ASP A 103 3.67 -0.78 -7.32
N LEU A 104 2.85 -0.55 -6.29
CA LEU A 104 2.51 0.78 -5.78
C LEU A 104 3.76 1.54 -5.32
N LEU A 105 4.62 0.90 -4.54
CA LEU A 105 5.85 1.50 -4.03
C LEU A 105 6.82 1.80 -5.17
N CYS A 106 7.01 0.88 -6.12
CA CYS A 106 7.84 1.11 -7.30
C CYS A 106 7.32 2.29 -8.12
N PHE A 107 6.02 2.32 -8.39
CA PHE A 107 5.39 3.41 -9.14
C PHE A 107 5.57 4.75 -8.43
N CYS A 108 5.12 4.89 -7.18
CA CYS A 108 5.19 6.16 -6.47
C CYS A 108 6.65 6.62 -6.23
N HIS A 109 7.54 5.70 -5.87
CA HIS A 109 8.95 6.05 -5.68
C HIS A 109 9.61 6.48 -7.00
N GLY A 110 9.32 5.78 -8.10
CA GLY A 110 9.77 6.14 -9.44
C GLY A 110 9.24 7.50 -9.90
N SER A 111 7.94 7.75 -9.77
CA SER A 111 7.29 9.01 -10.15
C SER A 111 7.78 10.21 -9.35
N THR A 112 8.32 10.01 -8.14
CA THR A 112 8.96 11.07 -7.37
C THR A 112 10.43 11.30 -7.73
N GLY A 113 10.98 10.55 -8.69
CA GLY A 113 12.36 10.62 -9.12
C GLY A 113 13.33 9.98 -8.11
N HIS A 114 12.95 8.85 -7.51
CA HIS A 114 13.63 8.24 -6.37
C HIS A 114 13.70 9.19 -5.16
N GLY A 115 12.58 9.86 -4.88
CA GLY A 115 12.46 10.78 -3.75
C GLY A 115 12.58 10.10 -2.40
N GLY A 116 12.93 10.87 -1.37
CA GLY A 116 12.96 10.39 0.01
C GLY A 116 11.58 9.95 0.53
N ARG A 117 11.58 9.39 1.74
CA ARG A 117 10.39 8.86 2.43
C ARG A 117 9.21 9.82 2.40
N ASP A 118 9.41 11.06 2.82
CA ASP A 118 8.31 12.01 2.99
C ASP A 118 7.70 12.42 1.64
N LYS A 119 8.52 12.58 0.60
CA LYS A 119 8.07 12.85 -0.78
C LYS A 119 7.27 11.67 -1.36
N THR A 120 7.76 10.44 -1.14
CA THR A 120 7.09 9.21 -1.61
C THR A 120 5.75 9.02 -0.88
N CYS A 121 5.72 9.16 0.45
CA CYS A 121 4.48 9.08 1.23
C CYS A 121 3.47 10.16 0.84
N ALA A 122 3.92 11.38 0.52
CA ALA A 122 3.03 12.44 0.07
C ALA A 122 2.34 12.08 -1.25
N LEU A 123 3.05 11.42 -2.18
CA LEU A 123 2.44 10.95 -3.44
C LEU A 123 1.45 9.80 -3.20
N ILE A 124 1.81 8.83 -2.36
CA ILE A 124 0.93 7.71 -2.01
C ILE A 124 -0.40 8.23 -1.44
N ARG A 125 -0.33 9.17 -0.49
CA ARG A 125 -1.50 9.75 0.20
C ARG A 125 -2.44 10.58 -0.67
N LYS A 126 -2.07 10.87 -1.93
CA LYS A 126 -3.01 11.48 -2.88
C LYS A 126 -4.10 10.51 -3.34
N HIS A 127 -3.82 9.20 -3.28
CA HIS A 127 -4.69 8.18 -3.89
C HIS A 127 -4.93 6.98 -2.99
N TYR A 128 -3.95 6.59 -2.16
CA TYR A 128 -3.99 5.39 -1.34
C TYR A 128 -3.82 5.67 0.15
N THR A 129 -4.38 4.77 0.95
CA THR A 129 -4.21 4.68 2.39
C THR A 129 -3.79 3.26 2.79
N TRP A 130 -3.60 3.05 4.09
CA TRP A 130 -3.15 1.77 4.66
C TRP A 130 -1.74 1.32 4.23
N VAL A 131 -0.91 2.27 3.82
CA VAL A 131 0.52 2.05 3.52
C VAL A 131 1.39 2.58 4.66
N PRO A 132 2.05 1.70 5.44
CA PRO A 132 2.86 2.14 6.57
C PRO A 132 4.09 2.94 6.16
N LYS A 133 4.31 4.09 6.80
CA LYS A 133 5.45 4.97 6.54
C LYS A 133 6.81 4.30 6.79
N ASP A 134 6.87 3.39 7.76
CA ASP A 134 8.09 2.64 8.07
C ASP A 134 8.40 1.59 7.00
N LEU A 135 7.37 0.95 6.41
CA LEU A 135 7.53 0.06 5.27
C LEU A 135 8.08 0.84 4.06
N VAL A 136 7.54 2.03 3.77
CA VAL A 136 8.06 2.92 2.71
C VAL A 136 9.53 3.27 2.97
N SER A 137 9.87 3.61 4.21
CA SER A 137 11.24 3.93 4.61
C SER A 137 12.20 2.76 4.35
N SER A 138 11.82 1.55 4.76
CA SER A 138 12.63 0.34 4.56
C SER A 138 12.76 -0.05 3.09
N PHE A 139 11.70 0.11 2.28
CA PHE A 139 11.75 -0.09 0.83
C PHE A 139 12.77 0.84 0.16
N ILE A 140 12.74 2.14 0.48
CA ILE A 140 13.68 3.12 -0.07
C ILE A 140 15.13 2.81 0.36
N LYS A 141 15.34 2.33 1.58
CA LYS A 141 16.67 1.89 2.05
C LYS A 141 17.22 0.70 1.26
N ALA A 142 16.34 -0.18 0.78
CA ALA A 142 16.71 -1.33 -0.04
C ALA A 142 16.85 -0.98 -1.55
N CYS A 143 16.49 0.23 -1.97
CA CYS A 143 16.48 0.64 -3.37
C CYS A 143 17.90 0.78 -3.94
N PRO A 144 18.30 -0.03 -4.95
CA PRO A 144 19.66 0.01 -5.51
C PRO A 144 20.04 1.39 -6.04
N THR A 145 19.13 2.07 -6.75
CA THR A 145 19.36 3.41 -7.29
C THR A 145 19.63 4.43 -6.18
N CYS A 146 18.92 4.35 -5.06
CA CYS A 146 19.13 5.25 -3.92
C CYS A 146 20.43 4.92 -3.17
N ILE A 147 20.77 3.63 -3.03
CA ILE A 147 22.02 3.19 -2.40
C ILE A 147 23.22 3.69 -3.20
N MET A 148 23.20 3.52 -4.53
CA MET A 148 24.27 4.00 -5.41
C MET A 148 24.43 5.52 -5.36
N LYS A 149 23.33 6.29 -5.39
CA LYS A 149 23.38 7.75 -5.24
C LYS A 149 23.99 8.20 -3.92
N LYS A 150 23.75 7.47 -2.83
CA LYS A 150 24.35 7.76 -1.51
C LYS A 150 25.82 7.36 -1.43
N CYS A 151 26.22 6.26 -2.07
CA CYS A 151 27.61 5.80 -2.08
C CYS A 151 28.50 6.59 -3.05
N GLY A 152 27.92 7.24 -4.07
CA GLY A 152 28.61 8.13 -4.99
C GLY A 152 28.81 9.56 -4.48
N THR A 153 28.39 9.88 -3.26
CA THR A 153 28.72 11.15 -2.58
C THR A 153 29.90 10.97 -1.63
N ILE A 154 30.94 10.27 -2.10
CA ILE A 154 32.30 10.42 -1.58
C ILE A 154 33.02 11.19 -2.69
N ASP A 155 33.57 12.35 -2.34
CA ASP A 155 34.32 13.29 -3.19
C ASP A 155 33.49 14.28 -4.03
N SER A 156 33.07 15.35 -3.37
CA SER A 156 33.38 16.69 -3.86
C SER A 156 33.79 17.53 -2.65
N ALA A 157 35.07 17.89 -2.65
CA ALA A 157 35.75 18.78 -1.71
C ALA A 157 35.09 20.16 -1.64
#